data_AF-A0A6G0T232-F1
#
_entry.id   AF-A0A6G0T232-F1
#
_cell.length_a   1.000
_cell.length_b   1.000
_cell.length_c   1.000
_cell.angle_alpha   90.00
_cell.angle_beta   90.00
_cell.angle_gamma   90.00
#
_symmetry.space_group_name_H-M   'P 1'
#
loop_
_entity.id
_entity.type
_entity.pdbx_description
1 polymer ?
#
loop_
_entity_poly.entity_id
_entity_poly.type
_entity_poly.pdbx_seq_one_letter_code
_entity_poly.pdbx_strand_id
1 'polypeptide(L)'
;MKTKKKGGRRLKRDWRRKIDVTDVDTYLDEKRLEERIGDPFSEKKDEELFHIDTSGKKKKSLKPKKKSLNAPLKCLSSLQSTSAIPPLAQRSVKKYKKINKTDDDFDKNIKPLRKSIIKKKEAKELNKILKSKVKTLQLKENSSKDLFDKDLWTSYREPGQRKDKLIKNVIKWLPSEVLNHNAKILPKLSNKKMSHPSQSTCSAEDMKCPHPGLSYNPTIEDHVSLLANIAEKETELIKHEAHINRVTQNLFKQVSKDKHEQMIIEELTEGLPGFTDNSDKEVVEDTSEFKAINPPTTRDNQKTTKKRKIQRRLRNEERQRMNAKIEKKKVSDLYRLRYINKELDELENSTNKKKLKRLQKRQINNVSTRRLGTNKFTESLDAFALPKDLKGTLRETEPQGNIFKDCFESLQKRNILSVGKKQLKIHKKKVQAFMDPAFKVTPDMLAKYSV
;
A
#
# COMPACT_ATOMS: atom_id res chain seq x y z
N MET A 1 -3.64 49.90 6.25
CA MET A 1 -4.99 49.54 6.73
C MET A 1 -5.73 48.75 5.66
N LYS A 2 -6.16 47.51 5.94
CA LYS A 2 -6.92 46.71 4.96
C LYS A 2 -8.29 47.35 4.74
N THR A 3 -8.54 47.80 3.50
CA THR A 3 -9.83 48.41 3.12
C THR A 3 -10.95 47.37 3.26
N LYS A 4 -11.94 47.64 4.13
CA LYS A 4 -13.09 46.74 4.34
C LYS A 4 -13.90 46.67 3.03
N LYS A 5 -13.85 45.51 2.33
CA LYS A 5 -14.63 45.26 1.10
C LYS A 5 -16.12 45.60 1.32
N LYS A 6 -16.73 46.41 0.44
CA LYS A 6 -18.18 46.69 0.44
C LYS A 6 -18.91 45.40 0.07
N GLY A 7 -19.72 44.87 0.99
CA GLY A 7 -20.54 43.68 0.79
C GLY A 7 -21.95 44.06 0.35
N GLY A 8 -22.62 43.21 -0.42
CA GLY A 8 -23.97 43.46 -0.91
C GLY A 8 -24.97 43.57 0.24
N ARG A 9 -25.92 44.51 0.15
CA ARG A 9 -26.98 44.72 1.16
C ARG A 9 -28.30 44.00 0.80
N ARG A 10 -28.28 43.10 -0.19
CA ARG A 10 -29.51 42.49 -0.74
C ARG A 10 -30.04 41.31 0.08
N LEU A 11 -29.18 40.53 0.73
CA LEU A 11 -29.58 39.32 1.45
C LEU A 11 -29.30 39.45 2.95
N LYS A 12 -30.20 38.94 3.79
CA LYS A 12 -30.04 38.92 5.27
C LYS A 12 -28.75 38.21 5.72
N ARG A 13 -28.23 37.28 4.90
CA ARG A 13 -26.94 36.61 5.12
C ARG A 13 -25.76 37.58 5.04
N ASP A 14 -25.80 38.55 4.14
CA ASP A 14 -24.72 39.52 3.95
C ASP A 14 -24.72 40.59 5.05
N TRP A 15 -25.89 40.91 5.59
CA TRP A 15 -26.05 41.76 6.76
C TRP A 15 -25.41 41.12 8.00
N ARG A 16 -25.73 39.84 8.27
CA ARG A 16 -25.15 39.09 9.40
C ARG A 16 -23.63 38.96 9.33
N ARG A 17 -23.03 38.92 8.13
CA ARG A 17 -21.57 38.85 7.95
C ARG A 17 -20.83 40.16 8.20
N LYS A 18 -21.53 41.30 8.23
CA LYS A 18 -20.93 42.63 8.36
C LYS A 18 -21.07 43.21 9.77
N ILE A 19 -21.98 42.69 10.58
CA ILE A 19 -22.13 43.08 11.98
C ILE A 19 -20.97 42.42 12.74
N ASP A 20 -20.12 43.24 13.32
CA ASP A 20 -18.98 42.80 14.11
C ASP A 20 -19.50 42.45 15.51
N VAL A 21 -19.75 41.16 15.75
CA VAL A 21 -20.22 40.64 17.04
C VAL A 21 -19.05 40.08 17.86
N THR A 22 -17.81 40.27 17.37
CA THR A 22 -16.63 39.65 17.96
C THR A 22 -16.44 40.04 19.42
N ASP A 23 -16.72 41.29 19.79
CA ASP A 23 -16.60 41.78 21.16
C ASP A 23 -17.57 41.08 22.13
N VAL A 24 -18.83 40.94 21.70
CA VAL A 24 -19.85 40.22 22.47
C VAL A 24 -19.54 38.73 22.55
N ASP A 25 -19.06 38.13 21.45
CA ASP A 25 -18.66 36.73 21.42
C ASP A 25 -17.43 36.48 22.30
N THR A 26 -16.43 37.37 22.28
CA THR A 26 -15.24 37.29 23.15
C THR A 26 -15.62 37.43 24.61
N TYR A 27 -16.47 38.39 24.96
CA TYR A 27 -16.97 38.56 26.33
C TYR A 27 -17.74 37.32 26.81
N LEU A 28 -18.62 36.75 25.99
CA LEU A 28 -19.36 35.54 26.35
C LEU A 28 -18.45 34.30 26.45
N ASP A 29 -17.42 34.20 25.62
CA ASP A 29 -16.45 33.11 25.68
C ASP A 29 -15.50 33.24 26.87
N GLU A 30 -15.07 34.45 27.22
CA GLU A 30 -14.31 34.75 28.44
C GLU A 30 -15.13 34.42 29.67
N LYS A 31 -16.39 34.85 29.75
CA LYS A 31 -17.28 34.51 30.86
C LYS A 31 -17.48 33.00 31.01
N ARG A 32 -17.69 32.28 29.89
CA ARG A 32 -17.77 30.80 29.91
C ARG A 32 -16.45 30.14 30.30
N LEU A 33 -15.32 30.76 29.99
CA LEU A 33 -14.00 30.26 30.35
C LEU A 33 -13.74 30.47 31.85
N GLU A 34 -14.11 31.63 32.38
CA GLU A 34 -14.14 31.90 33.82
C GLU A 34 -15.01 30.84 34.52
N GLU A 35 -16.28 30.68 34.15
CA GLU A 35 -17.17 29.64 34.68
C GLU A 35 -16.57 28.21 34.62
N ARG A 36 -15.72 27.90 33.62
CA ARG A 36 -15.05 26.59 33.47
C ARG A 36 -13.81 26.42 34.35
N ILE A 37 -13.08 27.50 34.63
CA ILE A 37 -11.84 27.49 35.41
C ILE A 37 -12.14 27.72 36.90
N GLY A 38 -13.24 28.41 37.21
CA GLY A 38 -13.73 28.71 38.56
C GLY A 38 -14.11 30.18 38.71
N ASP A 39 -14.45 30.60 39.94
CA ASP A 39 -15.04 31.93 40.16
C ASP A 39 -14.15 33.08 39.65
N PRO A 40 -14.76 34.17 39.13
CA PRO A 40 -14.04 35.35 38.67
C PRO A 40 -13.14 35.91 39.77
N PHE A 41 -12.02 36.52 39.39
CA PHE A 41 -11.11 37.15 40.36
C PHE A 41 -11.82 38.23 41.20
N SER A 42 -12.86 38.87 40.66
CA SER A 42 -13.66 39.88 41.36
C SER A 42 -14.54 39.33 42.49
N GLU A 43 -14.87 38.04 42.47
CA GLU A 43 -15.73 37.41 43.48
C GLU A 43 -14.94 36.71 44.59
N LYS A 44 -13.64 36.46 44.36
CA LYS A 44 -12.75 35.84 45.35
C LYS A 44 -12.33 36.85 46.41
N LYS A 45 -12.28 36.41 47.66
CA LYS A 45 -11.81 37.24 48.77
C LYS A 45 -10.30 37.46 48.67
N ASP A 46 -9.84 38.65 49.06
CA ASP A 46 -8.42 39.01 49.05
C ASP A 46 -7.55 38.04 49.87
N GLU A 47 -8.11 37.44 50.93
CA GLU A 47 -7.43 36.43 51.77
C GLU A 47 -7.05 35.14 51.01
N GLU A 48 -7.82 34.76 49.99
CA GLU A 48 -7.53 33.58 49.16
C GLU A 48 -6.53 33.90 48.04
N LEU A 49 -6.52 35.17 47.61
CA LEU A 49 -5.67 35.67 46.54
C LEU A 49 -4.25 35.99 47.04
N PHE A 50 -4.16 36.52 48.26
CA PHE A 50 -2.92 37.05 48.83
C PHE A 50 -2.56 36.32 50.12
N HIS A 51 -1.52 35.50 50.06
CA HIS A 51 -0.88 34.95 51.25
C HIS A 51 0.40 35.74 51.55
N ILE A 52 0.44 36.42 52.70
CA ILE A 52 1.64 37.11 53.17
C ILE A 52 2.59 36.04 53.74
N ASP A 53 3.59 35.65 52.96
CA ASP A 53 4.59 34.67 53.37
C ASP A 53 5.56 35.32 54.38
N THR A 54 5.23 35.22 55.66
CA THR A 54 6.05 35.70 56.78
C THR A 54 7.17 34.73 57.16
N SER A 55 7.32 33.61 56.42
CA SER A 55 8.30 32.57 56.73
C SER A 55 9.54 32.65 55.82
N GLY A 56 10.70 32.94 56.41
CA GLY A 56 11.98 32.91 55.69
C GLY A 56 12.26 31.51 55.13
N LYS A 57 12.64 31.44 53.84
CA LYS A 57 12.87 30.17 53.10
C LYS A 57 13.92 29.29 53.76
N LYS A 58 13.52 28.40 54.67
CA LYS A 58 14.33 27.25 55.07
C LYS A 58 14.49 26.37 53.83
N LYS A 59 15.72 26.20 53.33
CA LYS A 59 16.08 25.24 52.27
C LYS A 59 15.75 23.82 52.75
N LYS A 60 14.48 23.41 52.65
CA LYS A 60 14.08 22.02 52.76
C LYS A 60 14.62 21.34 51.50
N SER A 61 15.60 20.46 51.68
CA SER A 61 16.05 19.56 50.62
C SER A 61 14.83 18.85 50.04
N LEU A 62 14.44 19.22 48.82
CA LEU A 62 13.36 18.62 48.08
C LEU A 62 13.77 17.19 47.73
N LYS A 63 13.56 16.25 48.66
CA LYS A 63 13.49 14.83 48.29
C LYS A 63 12.43 14.75 47.19
N PRO A 64 12.71 14.14 46.02
CA PRO A 64 11.74 14.07 44.95
C PRO A 64 10.54 13.30 45.48
N LYS A 65 9.41 14.00 45.69
CA LYS A 65 8.13 13.34 45.97
C LYS A 65 7.94 12.34 44.84
N LYS A 66 7.89 11.04 45.16
CA LYS A 66 7.60 9.98 44.19
C LYS A 66 6.30 10.39 43.49
N LYS A 67 6.40 10.87 42.25
CA LYS A 67 5.23 11.20 41.44
C LYS A 67 4.43 9.91 41.38
N SER A 68 3.19 9.94 41.86
CA SER A 68 2.33 8.77 41.78
C SER A 68 2.33 8.30 40.32
N LEU A 69 2.36 6.98 40.09
CA LEU A 69 2.34 6.40 38.73
C LEU A 69 1.10 6.86 37.92
N ASN A 70 0.11 7.46 38.60
CA ASN A 70 -1.13 7.96 38.02
C ASN A 70 -1.06 9.44 37.62
N ALA A 71 0.04 10.15 37.89
CA ALA A 71 0.19 11.53 37.45
C ALA A 71 0.44 11.56 35.93
N PRO A 72 -0.32 12.37 35.17
CA PRO A 72 -0.13 12.52 33.73
C PRO A 72 1.31 12.98 33.45
N LEU A 73 1.92 12.39 32.42
CA LEU A 73 3.25 12.80 31.98
C LEU A 73 3.22 14.27 31.56
N LYS A 74 4.29 15.02 31.85
CA LYS A 74 4.38 16.45 31.52
C LYS A 74 4.17 16.73 30.03
N CYS A 75 4.58 15.82 29.15
CA CYS A 75 4.34 15.89 27.71
C CYS A 75 2.87 15.72 27.30
N LEU A 76 2.04 15.12 28.15
CA LEU A 76 0.60 14.92 27.91
C LEU A 76 -0.26 15.96 28.64
N SER A 77 0.36 16.87 29.40
CA SER A 77 -0.34 17.95 30.12
C SER A 77 -1.15 18.85 29.19
N SER A 78 -0.69 19.05 27.95
CA SER A 78 -1.40 19.85 26.94
C SER A 78 -2.65 19.17 26.36
N LEU A 79 -2.79 17.85 26.56
CA LEU A 79 -3.95 17.07 26.11
C LEU A 79 -5.03 16.94 27.20
N GLN A 80 -4.73 17.36 28.42
CA GLN A 80 -5.73 17.36 29.50
C GLN A 80 -6.72 18.50 29.28
N SER A 81 -8.00 18.24 29.57
CA SER A 81 -9.04 19.26 29.51
C SER A 81 -8.71 20.37 30.51
N THR A 82 -8.68 21.62 30.04
CA THR A 82 -8.47 22.80 30.88
C THR A 82 -9.71 23.18 31.70
N SER A 83 -10.87 22.56 31.43
CA SER A 83 -12.11 22.79 32.16
C SER A 83 -12.23 21.88 33.38
N ALA A 84 -12.69 22.43 34.50
CA ALA A 84 -13.05 21.68 35.70
C ALA A 84 -14.34 20.83 35.51
N ILE A 85 -15.10 21.10 34.45
CA ILE A 85 -16.34 20.41 34.12
C ILE A 85 -16.02 19.07 33.44
N PRO A 86 -16.54 17.93 33.94
CA PRO A 86 -16.33 16.63 33.31
C PRO A 86 -16.98 16.62 31.91
N PRO A 87 -16.30 16.08 30.88
CA PRO A 87 -16.86 16.01 29.54
C PRO A 87 -18.13 15.15 29.54
N LEU A 88 -19.16 15.59 28.80
CA LEU A 88 -20.40 14.84 28.60
C LEU A 88 -20.08 13.46 28.00
N ALA A 89 -20.21 12.41 28.82
CA ALA A 89 -19.79 11.05 28.46
C ALA A 89 -20.61 10.40 27.32
N GLN A 90 -21.73 11.00 26.93
CA GLN A 90 -22.66 10.46 25.93
C GLN A 90 -23.04 11.56 24.93
N ARG A 91 -22.51 11.50 23.71
CA ARG A 91 -23.11 12.24 22.58
C ARG A 91 -24.42 11.55 22.21
N SER A 92 -25.55 12.24 22.32
CA SER A 92 -26.85 11.76 21.81
C SER A 92 -26.81 11.67 20.28
N VAL A 93 -26.35 10.54 19.75
CA VAL A 93 -26.50 10.23 18.34
C VAL A 93 -27.99 9.97 18.10
N LYS A 94 -28.67 10.83 17.32
CA LYS A 94 -30.03 10.58 16.86
C LYS A 94 -30.08 9.21 16.17
N LYS A 95 -30.61 8.19 16.85
CA LYS A 95 -30.92 6.90 16.26
C LYS A 95 -32.08 7.15 15.28
N TYR A 96 -31.80 7.12 13.99
CA TYR A 96 -32.84 7.02 12.98
C TYR A 96 -33.62 5.73 13.25
N LYS A 97 -34.91 5.85 13.60
CA LYS A 97 -35.82 4.70 13.73
C LYS A 97 -35.90 4.03 12.36
N LYS A 98 -35.29 2.84 12.23
CA LYS A 98 -35.62 1.96 11.11
C LYS A 98 -37.07 1.54 11.32
N ILE A 99 -37.94 1.90 10.39
CA ILE A 99 -39.30 1.39 10.32
C ILE A 99 -39.15 -0.10 10.00
N ASN A 100 -39.37 -0.95 11.00
CA ASN A 100 -39.60 -2.37 10.77
C ASN A 100 -40.99 -2.47 10.15
N LYS A 101 -41.05 -2.54 8.81
CA LYS A 101 -42.24 -3.06 8.15
C LYS A 101 -42.29 -4.55 8.45
N THR A 102 -43.41 -4.98 9.01
CA THR A 102 -43.80 -6.39 9.16
C THR A 102 -43.86 -7.06 7.79
N ASP A 103 -43.50 -8.34 7.76
CA ASP A 103 -43.00 -9.09 6.60
C ASP A 103 -44.06 -9.60 5.60
N ASP A 104 -45.33 -9.19 5.64
CA ASP A 104 -46.38 -9.96 4.92
C ASP A 104 -47.01 -9.35 3.64
N ASP A 105 -46.57 -8.18 3.15
CA ASP A 105 -47.19 -7.56 1.95
C ASP A 105 -46.23 -7.32 0.76
N PHE A 106 -45.10 -8.04 0.68
CA PHE A 106 -44.12 -7.85 -0.40
C PHE A 106 -44.09 -8.97 -1.47
N ASP A 107 -45.20 -9.66 -1.73
CA ASP A 107 -45.18 -10.89 -2.54
C ASP A 107 -46.01 -10.92 -3.83
N LYS A 108 -46.24 -9.77 -4.51
CA LYS A 108 -46.88 -9.80 -5.85
C LYS A 108 -46.16 -9.08 -6.99
N ASN A 109 -44.98 -8.49 -6.75
CA ASN A 109 -44.24 -7.78 -7.80
C ASN A 109 -42.74 -8.11 -7.88
N ILE A 110 -42.29 -9.24 -7.34
CA ILE A 110 -40.95 -9.74 -7.60
C ILE A 110 -40.99 -10.57 -8.88
N LYS A 111 -40.70 -9.91 -10.00
CA LYS A 111 -40.36 -10.61 -11.25
C LYS A 111 -39.21 -11.58 -10.94
N PRO A 112 -39.24 -12.83 -11.44
CA PRO A 112 -38.17 -13.79 -11.18
C PRO A 112 -36.83 -13.15 -11.55
N LEU A 113 -35.89 -13.15 -10.60
CA LEU A 113 -34.52 -12.69 -10.82
C LEU A 113 -33.94 -13.48 -12.00
N ARG A 114 -34.00 -12.87 -13.19
CA ARG A 114 -33.14 -13.24 -14.30
C ARG A 114 -31.71 -13.18 -13.76
N LYS A 115 -30.93 -14.21 -14.03
CA LYS A 115 -29.50 -14.39 -13.68
C LYS A 115 -28.70 -13.10 -13.96
N SER A 116 -28.76 -12.15 -13.04
CA SER A 116 -28.09 -10.86 -13.14
C SER A 116 -26.96 -10.85 -12.15
N ILE A 117 -25.78 -10.52 -12.66
CA ILE A 117 -24.52 -10.35 -11.96
C ILE A 117 -24.76 -9.65 -10.61
N ILE A 118 -24.69 -10.41 -9.52
CA ILE A 118 -24.83 -9.90 -8.16
C ILE A 118 -23.70 -8.89 -7.94
N LYS A 119 -24.03 -7.68 -7.51
CA LYS A 119 -23.03 -6.64 -7.27
C LYS A 119 -22.08 -7.15 -6.17
N LYS A 120 -20.77 -6.94 -6.36
CA LYS A 120 -19.71 -7.43 -5.45
C LYS A 120 -19.90 -7.07 -3.97
N LYS A 121 -20.69 -6.04 -3.66
CA LYS A 121 -21.03 -5.64 -2.28
C LYS A 121 -22.06 -6.58 -1.64
N GLU A 122 -23.13 -6.91 -2.36
CA GLU A 122 -24.19 -7.82 -1.89
C GLU A 122 -23.64 -9.25 -1.70
N ALA A 123 -22.80 -9.74 -2.61
CA ALA A 123 -22.13 -11.02 -2.47
C ALA A 123 -21.20 -11.09 -1.23
N LYS A 124 -20.59 -9.97 -0.83
CA LYS A 124 -19.77 -9.90 0.39
C LYS A 124 -20.61 -9.94 1.66
N GLU A 125 -21.78 -9.30 1.65
CA GLU A 125 -22.71 -9.31 2.78
C GLU A 125 -23.31 -10.71 2.99
N LEU A 126 -23.75 -11.38 1.92
CA LEU A 126 -24.24 -12.75 1.98
C LEU A 126 -23.17 -13.74 2.51
N ASN A 127 -21.93 -13.60 2.04
CA ASN A 127 -20.82 -14.41 2.56
C ASN A 127 -20.51 -14.13 4.03
N LYS A 128 -20.71 -12.91 4.51
CA LYS A 128 -20.52 -12.55 5.92
C LYS A 128 -21.59 -13.20 6.80
N ILE A 129 -22.84 -13.20 6.33
CA ILE A 129 -23.99 -13.83 7.01
C ILE A 129 -23.81 -15.36 7.10
N LEU A 130 -23.41 -16.00 6.00
CA LEU A 130 -23.12 -17.44 5.97
C LEU A 130 -22.02 -17.82 6.97
N LYS A 131 -20.91 -17.07 6.99
CA LYS A 131 -19.80 -17.31 7.91
C LYS A 131 -20.19 -17.17 9.39
N SER A 132 -21.04 -16.20 9.73
CA SER A 132 -21.54 -16.09 11.10
C SER A 132 -22.40 -17.29 11.51
N LYS A 133 -23.24 -17.80 10.59
CA LYS A 133 -24.16 -18.90 10.86
C LYS A 133 -23.44 -20.24 11.05
N VAL A 134 -22.41 -20.50 10.25
CA VAL A 134 -21.53 -21.69 10.43
C VAL A 134 -20.82 -21.64 11.79
N LYS A 135 -20.30 -20.48 12.19
CA LYS A 135 -19.59 -20.31 13.47
C LYS A 135 -20.51 -20.53 14.68
N THR A 136 -21.77 -20.11 14.60
CA THR A 136 -22.73 -20.35 15.69
C THR A 136 -23.08 -21.83 15.85
N LEU A 137 -23.11 -22.60 14.76
CA LEU A 137 -23.38 -24.05 14.81
C LEU A 137 -22.21 -24.81 15.45
N GLN A 138 -20.97 -24.50 15.05
CA GLN A 138 -19.76 -25.11 15.61
C GLN A 138 -19.60 -24.88 17.12
N LEU A 139 -19.98 -23.71 17.63
CA LEU A 139 -19.93 -23.41 19.06
C LEU A 139 -20.97 -24.20 19.85
N LYS A 140 -22.11 -24.52 19.24
CA LYS A 140 -23.19 -25.30 19.86
C LYS A 140 -22.86 -26.79 19.91
N GLU A 141 -22.11 -27.29 18.94
CA GLU A 141 -21.60 -28.68 18.92
C GLU A 141 -20.53 -28.89 20.01
N ASN A 142 -19.60 -27.94 20.17
CA ASN A 142 -18.48 -28.05 21.10
C ASN A 142 -18.82 -27.85 22.58
N SER A 143 -20.00 -27.30 22.92
CA SER A 143 -20.42 -27.14 24.32
C SER A 143 -21.05 -28.40 24.91
N SER A 144 -21.29 -29.43 24.11
CA SER A 144 -22.02 -30.63 24.51
C SER A 144 -21.14 -31.84 24.88
N LYS A 145 -19.81 -31.71 24.78
CA LYS A 145 -18.88 -32.83 25.01
C LYS A 145 -17.87 -32.51 26.11
N ASP A 146 -17.95 -33.35 27.14
CA ASP A 146 -16.87 -33.78 28.04
C ASP A 146 -16.47 -32.85 29.20
N LEU A 147 -17.28 -32.89 30.25
CA LEU A 147 -16.96 -32.39 31.60
C LEU A 147 -16.32 -33.46 32.52
N PHE A 148 -16.10 -34.69 32.06
CA PHE A 148 -15.81 -35.82 32.95
C PHE A 148 -14.49 -36.56 32.73
N ASP A 149 -13.57 -36.03 31.91
CA ASP A 149 -12.36 -36.75 31.51
C ASP A 149 -11.07 -36.06 31.98
N LYS A 150 -10.97 -35.77 33.29
CA LYS A 150 -9.72 -35.28 33.91
C LYS A 150 -9.37 -36.08 35.15
N ASP A 151 -8.36 -36.92 34.98
CA ASP A 151 -7.68 -37.68 36.02
C ASP A 151 -7.08 -36.77 37.11
N LEU A 152 -7.47 -37.03 38.36
CA LEU A 152 -7.12 -36.26 39.56
C LEU A 152 -5.70 -36.56 40.09
N TRP A 153 -5.00 -37.55 39.52
CA TRP A 153 -3.78 -38.12 40.10
C TRP A 153 -2.46 -37.75 39.39
N THR A 154 -2.47 -36.87 38.40
CA THR A 154 -1.26 -36.31 37.77
C THR A 154 -0.55 -35.24 38.63
N SER A 155 -0.60 -35.36 39.96
CA SER A 155 -0.11 -34.36 40.92
C SER A 155 1.34 -34.59 41.40
N TYR A 156 2.17 -35.33 40.65
CA TYR A 156 3.60 -35.41 40.94
C TYR A 156 4.32 -34.12 40.51
N ARG A 157 5.05 -33.52 41.45
CA ARG A 157 5.42 -32.09 41.47
C ARG A 157 6.92 -31.92 41.29
N GLU A 158 7.36 -31.59 40.08
CA GLU A 158 8.76 -31.19 39.84
C GLU A 158 9.02 -29.71 40.25
N PRO A 159 10.11 -29.42 40.99
CA PRO A 159 10.47 -28.07 41.39
C PRO A 159 11.17 -27.34 40.24
N GLY A 160 10.40 -26.62 39.42
CA GLY A 160 10.97 -25.75 38.38
C GLY A 160 9.96 -24.98 37.52
N GLN A 161 8.72 -25.48 37.40
CA GLN A 161 7.72 -24.90 36.49
C GLN A 161 6.79 -23.83 37.08
N ARG A 162 7.13 -23.24 38.24
CA ARG A 162 6.11 -22.57 39.06
C ARG A 162 5.68 -21.18 38.64
N LYS A 163 6.43 -20.40 37.85
CA LYS A 163 6.01 -19.01 37.55
C LYS A 163 4.76 -18.98 36.65
N ASP A 164 4.76 -19.73 35.56
CA ASP A 164 3.66 -19.69 34.58
C ASP A 164 2.39 -20.41 35.05
N LYS A 165 2.55 -21.47 35.86
CA LYS A 165 1.42 -22.21 36.46
C LYS A 165 0.79 -21.45 37.63
N LEU A 166 1.57 -20.74 38.47
CA LEU A 166 1.00 -19.85 39.49
C LEU A 166 0.22 -18.71 38.83
N ILE A 167 0.78 -18.08 37.80
CA ILE A 167 0.11 -16.99 37.08
C ILE A 167 -1.23 -17.47 36.50
N LYS A 168 -1.28 -18.66 35.91
CA LYS A 168 -2.53 -19.26 35.39
C LYS A 168 -3.56 -19.56 36.49
N ASN A 169 -3.13 -20.07 37.64
CA ASN A 169 -4.04 -20.37 38.76
C ASN A 169 -4.56 -19.10 39.44
N VAL A 170 -3.72 -18.06 39.55
CA VAL A 170 -4.11 -16.74 40.05
C VAL A 170 -5.11 -16.09 39.08
N ILE A 171 -4.81 -16.11 37.77
CA ILE A 171 -5.74 -15.59 36.74
C ILE A 171 -7.09 -16.34 36.76
N LYS A 172 -7.12 -17.64 37.11
CA LYS A 172 -8.37 -18.42 37.21
C LYS A 172 -9.25 -17.99 38.40
N TRP A 173 -8.65 -17.47 39.47
CA TRP A 173 -9.36 -17.02 40.68
C TRP A 173 -9.76 -15.54 40.64
N LEU A 174 -9.16 -14.73 39.76
CA LEU A 174 -9.55 -13.34 39.58
C LEU A 174 -10.89 -13.24 38.82
N PRO A 175 -11.84 -12.39 39.25
CA PRO A 175 -13.07 -12.12 38.52
C PRO A 175 -12.77 -11.61 37.10
N SER A 176 -13.57 -12.04 36.13
CA SER A 176 -13.36 -11.72 34.71
C SER A 176 -13.36 -10.21 34.45
N GLU A 177 -14.09 -9.46 35.26
CA GLU A 177 -14.23 -8.00 35.27
C GLU A 177 -12.91 -7.32 35.64
N VAL A 178 -12.15 -7.86 36.59
CA VAL A 178 -10.86 -7.31 37.03
C VAL A 178 -9.80 -7.55 35.97
N LEU A 179 -9.79 -8.74 35.36
CA LEU A 179 -8.93 -9.03 34.21
C LEU A 179 -9.25 -8.14 33.02
N ASN A 180 -10.53 -7.92 32.72
CA ASN A 180 -10.98 -7.07 31.62
C ASN A 180 -10.73 -5.58 31.88
N HIS A 181 -10.83 -5.12 33.13
CA HIS A 181 -10.52 -3.75 33.52
C HIS A 181 -9.02 -3.47 33.38
N ASN A 182 -8.17 -4.38 33.84
CA ASN A 182 -6.72 -4.25 33.73
C ASN A 182 -6.22 -4.48 32.29
N ALA A 183 -6.87 -5.35 31.51
CA ALA A 183 -6.59 -5.56 30.09
C ALA A 183 -7.12 -4.44 29.16
N LYS A 184 -7.94 -3.51 29.66
CA LYS A 184 -8.29 -2.26 28.96
C LYS A 184 -7.17 -1.21 29.09
N ILE A 185 -6.37 -1.27 30.15
CA ILE A 185 -5.32 -0.28 30.45
C ILE A 185 -4.04 -0.55 29.65
N LEU A 186 -3.77 -1.81 29.29
CA LEU A 186 -2.71 -2.17 28.34
C LEU A 186 -3.34 -2.44 26.96
N PRO A 187 -2.76 -1.96 25.84
CA PRO A 187 -3.24 -2.35 24.53
C PRO A 187 -3.19 -3.87 24.46
N LYS A 188 -4.36 -4.52 24.23
CA LYS A 188 -4.49 -5.99 24.18
C LYS A 188 -3.33 -6.56 23.35
N LEU A 189 -2.32 -7.12 24.01
CA LEU A 189 -1.25 -7.87 23.37
C LEU A 189 -1.93 -9.07 22.74
N SER A 190 -2.22 -8.96 21.46
CA SER A 190 -2.91 -10.00 20.72
C SER A 190 -2.03 -11.23 20.70
N ASN A 191 -2.47 -12.32 21.35
CA ASN A 191 -1.86 -13.65 21.20
C ASN A 191 -1.99 -14.19 19.76
N LYS A 192 -2.74 -13.50 18.89
CA LYS A 192 -2.77 -13.79 17.47
C LYS A 192 -1.43 -13.35 16.87
N LYS A 193 -0.59 -14.32 16.52
CA LYS A 193 0.59 -14.10 15.66
C LYS A 193 0.10 -13.36 14.42
N MET A 194 0.46 -12.08 14.30
CA MET A 194 0.20 -11.33 13.08
C MET A 194 1.15 -11.88 12.01
N SER A 195 0.68 -12.87 11.25
CA SER A 195 1.39 -13.30 10.05
C SER A 195 1.20 -12.20 9.01
N HIS A 196 2.26 -11.42 8.77
CA HIS A 196 2.25 -10.47 7.68
C HIS A 196 2.42 -11.27 6.37
N PRO A 197 1.66 -11.02 5.29
CA PRO A 197 1.80 -11.77 4.05
C PRO A 197 3.22 -11.67 3.44
N SER A 198 3.98 -10.63 3.80
CA SER A 198 5.39 -10.43 3.46
C SER A 198 6.38 -11.28 4.28
N GLN A 199 5.91 -12.02 5.29
CA GLN A 199 6.70 -12.99 6.06
C GLN A 199 6.69 -14.39 5.45
N SER A 200 5.99 -14.60 4.33
CA SER A 200 6.22 -15.81 3.53
C SER A 200 7.62 -15.69 2.93
N THR A 201 8.58 -16.29 3.60
CA THR A 201 9.91 -16.55 3.04
C THR A 201 9.72 -17.29 1.73
N CYS A 202 10.65 -17.09 0.80
CA CYS A 202 10.67 -17.89 -0.41
C CYS A 202 10.61 -19.37 -0.04
N SER A 203 9.90 -20.19 -0.82
CA SER A 203 9.86 -21.65 -0.59
C SER A 203 11.18 -22.35 -0.93
N ALA A 204 12.23 -21.58 -1.23
CA ALA A 204 13.57 -22.09 -1.47
C ALA A 204 14.13 -22.77 -0.22
N GLU A 205 14.85 -23.87 -0.44
CA GLU A 205 15.53 -24.62 0.60
C GLU A 205 16.56 -23.78 1.35
N ASP A 206 16.67 -24.01 2.66
CA ASP A 206 17.59 -23.30 3.56
C ASP A 206 19.06 -23.56 3.21
N MET A 207 19.37 -24.78 2.80
CA MET A 207 20.69 -25.18 2.34
C MET A 207 20.51 -26.13 1.16
N LYS A 208 21.10 -25.80 0.01
CA LYS A 208 21.08 -26.69 -1.15
C LYS A 208 22.09 -27.81 -0.93
N CYS A 209 21.74 -29.01 -1.34
CA CYS A 209 22.72 -30.09 -1.40
C CYS A 209 23.79 -29.71 -2.45
N PRO A 210 25.09 -29.81 -2.12
CA PRO A 210 26.15 -29.56 -3.09
C PRO A 210 26.13 -30.64 -4.18
N HIS A 211 26.66 -30.30 -5.35
CA HIS A 211 26.85 -31.27 -6.43
C HIS A 211 27.82 -32.38 -5.97
N PRO A 212 27.61 -33.67 -6.33
CA PRO A 212 28.47 -34.78 -5.90
C PRO A 212 29.94 -34.60 -6.31
N GLY A 213 30.19 -33.94 -7.44
CA GLY A 213 31.52 -33.57 -7.92
C GLY A 213 32.33 -32.61 -7.03
N LEU A 214 31.74 -32.04 -5.97
CA LEU A 214 32.43 -31.24 -4.95
C LEU A 214 33.00 -32.08 -3.81
N SER A 215 32.69 -33.39 -3.77
CA SER A 215 33.26 -34.28 -2.76
C SER A 215 34.79 -34.34 -2.88
N TYR A 216 35.45 -34.75 -1.78
CA TYR A 216 36.92 -34.80 -1.74
C TYR A 216 37.50 -35.81 -2.73
N ASN A 217 36.76 -36.91 -2.98
CA ASN A 217 37.10 -37.97 -3.92
C ASN A 217 35.87 -38.29 -4.77
N PRO A 218 35.53 -37.43 -5.74
CA PRO A 218 34.35 -37.58 -6.57
C PRO A 218 34.56 -38.67 -7.62
N THR A 219 33.47 -39.23 -8.13
CA THR A 219 33.55 -40.02 -9.35
C THR A 219 33.96 -39.11 -10.52
N ILE A 220 34.66 -39.68 -11.51
CA ILE A 220 35.10 -38.91 -12.69
C ILE A 220 33.89 -38.30 -13.39
N GLU A 221 32.80 -39.04 -13.51
CA GLU A 221 31.56 -38.60 -14.15
C GLU A 221 30.94 -37.40 -13.42
N ASP A 222 30.84 -37.46 -12.08
CA ASP A 222 30.29 -36.37 -11.28
C ASP A 222 31.17 -35.12 -11.31
N HIS A 223 32.49 -35.28 -11.34
CA HIS A 223 33.42 -34.15 -11.44
C HIS A 223 33.35 -33.47 -12.81
N VAL A 224 33.30 -34.26 -13.89
CA VAL A 224 33.12 -33.74 -15.26
C VAL A 224 31.77 -33.02 -15.40
N SER A 225 30.69 -33.58 -14.83
CA SER A 225 29.37 -32.93 -14.80
C SER A 225 29.41 -31.58 -14.07
N LEU A 226 30.12 -31.50 -12.94
CA LEU A 226 30.33 -30.26 -12.22
C LEU A 226 31.08 -29.23 -13.09
N LEU A 227 32.20 -29.62 -13.69
CA LEU A 227 33.01 -28.74 -14.54
C LEU A 227 32.22 -28.25 -15.76
N ALA A 228 31.39 -29.10 -16.37
CA ALA A 228 30.51 -28.72 -17.47
C ALA A 228 29.53 -27.62 -17.04
N ASN A 229 28.83 -27.81 -15.92
CA ASN A 229 27.90 -26.81 -15.37
C ASN A 229 28.58 -25.47 -15.06
N ILE A 230 29.82 -25.51 -14.56
CA ILE A 230 30.61 -24.31 -14.27
C ILE A 230 31.06 -23.63 -15.56
N ALA A 231 31.54 -24.39 -16.53
CA ALA A 231 31.94 -23.89 -17.85
C ALA A 231 30.76 -23.21 -18.57
N GLU A 232 29.56 -23.78 -18.49
CA GLU A 232 28.35 -23.16 -19.04
C GLU A 232 28.10 -21.78 -18.42
N LYS A 233 28.06 -21.69 -17.07
CA LYS A 233 27.90 -20.42 -16.34
C LYS A 233 28.97 -19.39 -16.72
N GLU A 234 30.23 -19.82 -16.81
CA GLU A 234 31.35 -18.94 -17.17
C GLU A 234 31.24 -18.44 -18.61
N THR A 235 30.86 -19.32 -19.55
CA THR A 235 30.66 -18.90 -20.94
C THR A 235 29.52 -17.89 -21.09
N GLU A 236 28.48 -17.98 -20.26
CA GLU A 236 27.40 -16.98 -20.22
C GLU A 236 27.91 -15.62 -19.76
N LEU A 237 28.76 -15.59 -18.72
CA LEU A 237 29.40 -14.36 -18.24
C LEU A 237 30.30 -13.75 -19.33
N ILE A 238 31.16 -14.56 -19.95
CA ILE A 238 32.06 -14.12 -21.05
C ILE A 238 31.24 -13.56 -22.22
N LYS A 239 30.16 -14.24 -22.64
CA LYS A 239 29.27 -13.76 -23.72
C LYS A 239 28.60 -12.45 -23.34
N HIS A 240 28.16 -12.31 -22.10
CA HIS A 240 27.55 -11.08 -21.61
C HIS A 240 28.57 -9.92 -21.62
N GLU A 241 29.79 -10.15 -21.13
CA GLU A 241 30.87 -9.16 -21.18
C GLU A 241 31.24 -8.75 -22.60
N ALA A 242 31.40 -9.73 -23.51
CA ALA A 242 31.65 -9.46 -24.92
C ALA A 242 30.51 -8.66 -25.58
N HIS A 243 29.25 -8.97 -25.22
CA HIS A 243 28.10 -8.20 -25.69
C HIS A 243 28.13 -6.76 -25.18
N ILE A 244 28.40 -6.56 -23.88
CA ILE A 244 28.54 -5.22 -23.30
C ILE A 244 29.66 -4.47 -24.00
N ASN A 245 30.85 -5.06 -24.15
CA ASN A 245 31.98 -4.45 -24.83
C ASN A 245 31.63 -4.05 -26.27
N ARG A 246 30.97 -4.94 -27.02
CA ARG A 246 30.52 -4.63 -28.39
C ARG A 246 29.53 -3.47 -28.42
N VAL A 247 28.56 -3.45 -27.51
CA VAL A 247 27.54 -2.40 -27.45
C VAL A 247 28.16 -1.07 -27.01
N THR A 248 29.01 -1.07 -25.98
CA THR A 248 29.66 0.15 -25.47
C THR A 248 30.69 0.69 -26.45
N GLN A 249 31.55 -0.15 -27.02
CA GLN A 249 32.54 0.28 -28.03
C GLN A 249 31.87 0.88 -29.27
N ASN A 250 30.75 0.32 -29.73
CA ASN A 250 30.01 0.87 -30.86
C ASN A 250 29.31 2.20 -30.54
N LEU A 251 28.88 2.40 -29.29
CA LEU A 251 28.26 3.65 -28.83
C LEU A 251 29.30 4.77 -28.60
N PHE A 252 30.50 4.41 -28.15
CA PHE A 252 31.60 5.35 -27.92
C PHE A 252 32.63 5.30 -29.04
N LYS A 253 32.18 5.40 -30.30
CA LYS A 253 33.11 5.78 -31.39
C LYS A 253 33.61 7.18 -31.07
N GLN A 254 34.90 7.34 -30.85
CA GLN A 254 35.50 8.67 -30.72
C GLN A 254 35.29 9.42 -32.03
N VAL A 255 34.29 10.29 -32.07
CA VAL A 255 34.08 11.22 -33.18
C VAL A 255 35.14 12.32 -33.04
N SER A 256 35.87 12.62 -34.13
CA SER A 256 36.78 13.78 -34.13
C SER A 256 36.00 15.05 -33.79
N LYS A 257 36.63 15.99 -33.08
CA LYS A 257 35.99 17.26 -32.68
C LYS A 257 35.32 17.95 -33.87
N ASP A 258 35.98 17.99 -35.03
CA ASP A 258 35.47 18.63 -36.25
C ASP A 258 34.17 18.00 -36.78
N LYS A 259 34.05 16.67 -36.73
CA LYS A 259 32.83 15.95 -37.16
C LYS A 259 31.68 16.15 -36.19
N HIS A 260 32.00 16.26 -34.89
CA HIS A 260 31.01 16.56 -33.86
C HIS A 260 30.47 17.99 -34.02
N GLU A 261 31.34 18.95 -34.33
CA GLU A 261 30.94 20.33 -34.65
C GLU A 261 30.02 20.39 -35.88
N GLN A 262 30.32 19.63 -36.93
CA GLN A 262 29.46 19.53 -38.12
C GLN A 262 28.06 18.97 -37.80
N MET A 263 27.98 17.87 -37.02
CA MET A 263 26.67 17.31 -36.61
C MET A 263 25.86 18.29 -35.76
N ILE A 264 26.51 19.06 -34.87
CA ILE A 264 25.84 20.12 -34.10
C ILE A 264 25.28 21.20 -35.03
N ILE A 265 26.04 21.61 -36.05
CA ILE A 265 25.58 22.61 -37.01
C ILE A 265 24.35 22.11 -37.76
N GLU A 266 24.35 20.87 -38.24
CA GLU A 266 23.19 20.26 -38.91
C GLU A 266 21.96 20.24 -37.99
N GLU A 267 22.09 19.74 -36.75
CA GLU A 267 21.01 19.72 -35.76
C GLU A 267 20.47 21.13 -35.43
N LEU A 268 21.34 22.15 -35.39
CA LEU A 268 20.93 23.54 -35.16
C LEU A 268 20.23 24.18 -36.37
N THR A 269 20.45 23.65 -37.57
CA THR A 269 19.83 24.16 -38.80
C THR A 269 18.50 23.49 -39.14
N GLU A 270 18.21 22.31 -38.58
CA GLU A 270 16.92 21.64 -38.75
C GLU A 270 15.77 22.44 -38.10
N GLY A 271 14.75 22.77 -38.90
CA GLY A 271 13.54 23.47 -38.42
C GLY A 271 13.59 25.00 -38.50
N LEU A 272 14.65 25.58 -39.05
CA LEU A 272 14.67 27.01 -39.37
C LEU A 272 13.81 27.27 -40.63
N PRO A 273 12.72 28.07 -40.54
CA PRO A 273 11.84 28.34 -41.67
C PRO A 273 12.62 29.05 -42.78
N GLY A 274 12.63 28.44 -43.97
CA GLY A 274 13.45 28.86 -45.13
C GLY A 274 14.42 27.80 -45.65
N PHE A 275 14.58 26.67 -44.96
CA PHE A 275 15.43 25.55 -45.42
C PHE A 275 14.67 24.26 -45.75
N THR A 276 13.35 24.23 -45.57
CA THR A 276 12.48 23.11 -45.96
C THR A 276 11.25 23.64 -46.70
N ASP A 277 11.16 23.38 -48.00
CA ASP A 277 9.97 23.62 -48.81
C ASP A 277 8.93 22.54 -48.51
N ASN A 278 7.72 22.96 -48.14
CA ASN A 278 6.42 22.32 -48.42
C ASN A 278 5.37 23.03 -47.54
N SER A 279 4.73 24.09 -48.05
CA SER A 279 3.53 24.06 -48.91
C SER A 279 2.27 23.61 -48.16
N ASP A 280 1.53 24.63 -47.77
CA ASP A 280 0.19 24.72 -47.19
C ASP A 280 -0.79 23.60 -47.57
N LYS A 281 -1.51 23.06 -46.58
CA LYS A 281 -2.65 22.17 -46.76
C LYS A 281 -3.95 22.97 -46.62
N GLU A 282 -4.61 23.19 -47.74
CA GLU A 282 -5.95 23.78 -47.79
C GLU A 282 -7.01 22.84 -47.22
N VAL A 283 -7.93 23.42 -46.45
CA VAL A 283 -9.08 22.79 -45.81
C VAL A 283 -10.29 22.97 -46.72
N VAL A 284 -10.96 21.88 -47.09
CA VAL A 284 -12.20 21.88 -47.89
C VAL A 284 -13.41 22.01 -46.96
N GLU A 285 -14.22 23.05 -47.15
CA GLU A 285 -15.50 23.26 -46.44
C GLU A 285 -16.67 22.59 -47.17
N ASP A 286 -17.36 21.67 -46.49
CA ASP A 286 -18.64 21.08 -46.92
C ASP A 286 -19.81 22.03 -46.60
N THR A 287 -20.44 22.60 -47.63
CA THR A 287 -21.68 23.39 -47.49
C THR A 287 -22.91 22.49 -47.66
N SER A 288 -23.47 22.02 -46.55
CA SER A 288 -24.75 21.30 -46.51
C SER A 288 -25.90 22.24 -46.12
N GLU A 289 -26.79 22.54 -47.06
CA GLU A 289 -27.99 23.35 -46.83
C GLU A 289 -28.97 22.69 -45.84
N PHE A 290 -29.36 23.44 -44.79
CA PHE A 290 -30.39 23.03 -43.83
C PHE A 290 -31.80 23.20 -44.41
N LYS A 291 -32.51 22.10 -44.68
CA LYS A 291 -33.96 22.10 -44.96
C LYS A 291 -34.76 21.87 -43.67
N ALA A 292 -35.70 22.77 -43.38
CA ALA A 292 -36.61 22.66 -42.24
C ALA A 292 -37.59 21.47 -42.41
N ILE A 293 -37.75 20.69 -41.34
CA ILE A 293 -38.31 19.33 -41.35
C ILE A 293 -39.84 19.27 -41.30
N ASN A 294 -40.57 20.39 -41.15
CA ASN A 294 -42.04 20.34 -41.07
C ASN A 294 -42.71 21.57 -41.73
N PRO A 295 -43.38 21.41 -42.88
CA PRO A 295 -44.22 22.46 -43.44
C PRO A 295 -45.53 22.63 -42.62
N PRO A 296 -46.08 23.85 -42.53
CA PRO A 296 -47.32 24.13 -41.78
C PRO A 296 -48.52 23.40 -42.38
N THR A 297 -49.35 22.78 -41.52
CA THR A 297 -50.50 21.96 -41.95
C THR A 297 -51.81 22.75 -41.81
N THR A 298 -52.44 23.11 -42.93
CA THR A 298 -53.76 23.78 -43.00
C THR A 298 -54.94 22.77 -43.11
N ARG A 299 -56.17 23.19 -42.75
CA ARG A 299 -57.41 22.36 -42.77
C ARG A 299 -57.83 21.87 -44.16
N ASP A 300 -57.36 22.52 -45.22
CA ASP A 300 -57.69 22.20 -46.63
C ASP A 300 -56.85 21.03 -47.20
N ASN A 301 -55.89 20.51 -46.43
CA ASN A 301 -55.04 19.38 -46.81
C ASN A 301 -55.66 18.01 -46.50
N GLN A 302 -56.98 17.85 -46.58
CA GLN A 302 -57.61 16.54 -46.41
C GLN A 302 -57.39 15.69 -47.67
N LYS A 303 -56.62 14.60 -47.52
CA LYS A 303 -56.30 13.70 -48.62
C LYS A 303 -57.55 12.94 -49.06
N THR A 304 -57.85 13.00 -50.35
CA THR A 304 -58.93 12.22 -50.97
C THR A 304 -58.74 10.70 -50.77
N THR A 305 -59.82 9.92 -50.81
CA THR A 305 -59.80 8.46 -50.62
C THR A 305 -58.84 7.75 -51.60
N LYS A 306 -58.78 8.22 -52.86
CA LYS A 306 -57.81 7.77 -53.88
C LYS A 306 -56.36 8.06 -53.45
N LYS A 307 -56.05 9.29 -53.00
CA LYS A 307 -54.72 9.67 -52.48
C LYS A 307 -54.32 8.86 -51.24
N ARG A 308 -55.26 8.54 -50.34
CA ARG A 308 -55.03 7.69 -49.15
C ARG A 308 -54.75 6.22 -49.53
N LYS A 309 -55.43 5.67 -50.54
CA LYS A 309 -55.16 4.32 -51.08
C LYS A 309 -53.77 4.24 -51.70
N ILE A 310 -53.37 5.24 -52.49
CA ILE A 310 -52.03 5.31 -53.11
C ILE A 310 -50.94 5.43 -52.03
N GLN A 311 -51.11 6.31 -51.05
CA GLN A 311 -50.16 6.45 -49.93
C GLN A 311 -50.04 5.16 -49.10
N ARG A 312 -51.15 4.44 -48.88
CA ARG A 312 -51.13 3.15 -48.18
C ARG A 312 -50.36 2.09 -48.97
N ARG A 313 -50.51 2.05 -50.30
CA ARG A 313 -49.72 1.16 -51.17
C ARG A 313 -48.23 1.50 -51.10
N LEU A 314 -47.87 2.77 -51.26
CA LEU A 314 -46.48 3.23 -51.19
C LEU A 314 -45.83 2.93 -49.83
N ARG A 315 -46.55 3.16 -48.73
CA ARG A 315 -46.09 2.80 -47.37
C ARG A 315 -45.93 1.29 -47.16
N ASN A 316 -46.80 0.47 -47.76
CA ASN A 316 -46.68 -0.99 -47.71
C ASN A 316 -45.49 -1.48 -48.53
N GLU A 317 -45.25 -0.89 -49.70
CA GLU A 317 -44.11 -1.18 -50.55
C GLU A 317 -42.79 -0.77 -49.87
N GLU A 318 -42.74 0.41 -49.25
CA GLU A 318 -41.61 0.83 -48.41
C GLU A 318 -41.37 -0.16 -47.27
N ARG A 319 -42.43 -0.62 -46.59
CA ARG A 319 -42.31 -1.62 -45.53
C ARG A 319 -41.76 -2.95 -46.07
N GLN A 320 -42.19 -3.39 -47.25
CA GLN A 320 -41.66 -4.58 -47.90
C GLN A 320 -40.18 -4.40 -48.28
N ARG A 321 -39.79 -3.25 -48.83
CA ARG A 321 -38.39 -2.92 -49.12
C ARG A 321 -37.54 -2.92 -47.85
N MET A 322 -38.06 -2.39 -46.75
CA MET A 322 -37.37 -2.40 -45.45
C MET A 322 -37.24 -3.82 -44.88
N ASN A 323 -38.30 -4.63 -44.96
CA ASN A 323 -38.26 -6.02 -44.52
C ASN A 323 -37.26 -6.85 -45.34
N ALA A 324 -37.24 -6.69 -46.66
CA ALA A 324 -36.27 -7.35 -47.54
C ALA A 324 -34.83 -6.91 -47.22
N LYS A 325 -34.59 -5.63 -46.89
CA LYS A 325 -33.28 -5.16 -46.39
C LYS A 325 -32.91 -5.82 -45.07
N ILE A 326 -33.85 -5.98 -44.14
CA ILE A 326 -33.64 -6.65 -42.85
C ILE A 326 -33.31 -8.13 -43.07
N GLU A 327 -34.01 -8.83 -43.95
CA GLU A 327 -33.75 -10.24 -44.27
C GLU A 327 -32.36 -10.42 -44.90
N LYS A 328 -31.96 -9.55 -45.83
CA LYS A 328 -30.60 -9.53 -46.37
C LYS A 328 -29.54 -9.31 -45.28
N LYS A 329 -29.80 -8.43 -44.31
CA LYS A 329 -28.91 -8.23 -43.15
C LYS A 329 -28.82 -9.48 -42.28
N LYS A 330 -29.93 -10.14 -41.98
CA LYS A 330 -29.93 -11.40 -41.22
C LYS A 330 -29.07 -12.48 -41.88
N VAL A 331 -29.16 -12.62 -43.20
CA VAL A 331 -28.33 -13.56 -43.97
C VAL A 331 -26.84 -13.17 -43.88
N SER A 332 -26.52 -11.88 -44.02
CA SER A 332 -25.15 -11.38 -43.84
C SER A 332 -24.63 -11.62 -42.41
N ASP A 333 -25.48 -11.45 -41.40
CA ASP A 333 -25.13 -11.66 -40.00
C ASP A 333 -24.85 -13.14 -39.72
N LEU A 334 -25.59 -14.06 -40.35
CA LEU A 334 -25.31 -15.51 -40.26
C LEU A 334 -23.90 -15.85 -40.78
N TYR A 335 -23.47 -15.25 -41.89
CA TYR A 335 -22.09 -15.42 -42.38
C TYR A 335 -21.06 -14.79 -41.44
N ARG A 336 -21.40 -13.65 -40.82
CA ARG A 336 -20.56 -12.98 -39.82
C ARG A 336 -20.35 -13.83 -38.57
N LEU A 337 -21.32 -14.65 -38.15
CA LEU A 337 -21.19 -15.52 -36.98
C LEU A 337 -19.96 -16.43 -37.05
N ARG A 338 -19.59 -16.92 -38.23
CA ARG A 338 -18.38 -17.75 -38.41
C ARG A 338 -17.11 -16.99 -38.03
N TYR A 339 -17.02 -15.72 -38.44
CA TYR A 339 -15.89 -14.86 -38.08
C TYR A 339 -15.90 -14.50 -36.60
N ILE A 340 -17.08 -14.21 -36.03
CA ILE A 340 -17.21 -13.95 -34.59
C ILE A 340 -16.76 -15.15 -33.77
N ASN A 341 -17.12 -16.37 -34.16
CA ASN A 341 -16.67 -17.58 -33.46
C ASN A 341 -15.15 -17.75 -33.56
N LYS A 342 -14.58 -17.54 -34.75
CA LYS A 342 -13.12 -17.57 -34.94
C LYS A 342 -12.41 -16.51 -34.07
N GLU A 343 -12.95 -15.30 -34.02
CA GLU A 343 -12.45 -14.23 -33.14
C GLU A 343 -12.55 -14.61 -31.66
N LEU A 344 -13.66 -15.24 -31.24
CA LEU A 344 -13.82 -15.73 -29.87
C LEU A 344 -12.80 -16.82 -29.53
N ASP A 345 -12.56 -17.77 -30.44
CA ASP A 345 -11.57 -18.84 -30.26
C ASP A 345 -10.14 -18.26 -30.16
N GLU A 346 -9.80 -17.29 -31.01
CA GLU A 346 -8.49 -16.60 -30.98
C GLU A 346 -8.30 -15.82 -29.68
N LEU A 347 -9.34 -15.12 -29.21
CA LEU A 347 -9.35 -14.41 -27.93
C LEU A 347 -9.23 -15.37 -26.75
N GLU A 348 -9.96 -16.49 -26.76
CA GLU A 348 -9.88 -17.52 -25.72
C GLU A 348 -8.48 -18.15 -25.68
N ASN A 349 -7.90 -18.50 -26.85
CA ASN A 349 -6.55 -19.02 -26.94
C ASN A 349 -5.50 -18.02 -26.43
N SER A 350 -5.61 -16.73 -26.80
CA SER A 350 -4.72 -15.67 -26.35
C SER A 350 -4.81 -15.45 -24.84
N THR A 351 -6.03 -15.43 -24.30
CA THR A 351 -6.28 -15.27 -22.86
C THR A 351 -5.80 -16.48 -22.06
N ASN A 352 -6.01 -17.71 -22.55
CA ASN A 352 -5.50 -18.94 -21.95
C ASN A 352 -3.98 -18.99 -21.95
N LYS A 353 -3.31 -18.65 -23.07
CA LYS A 353 -1.84 -18.53 -23.13
C LYS A 353 -1.31 -17.51 -22.11
N LYS A 354 -1.96 -16.34 -21.98
CA LYS A 354 -1.60 -15.32 -20.97
C LYS A 354 -1.82 -15.83 -19.54
N LYS A 355 -2.91 -16.55 -19.29
CA LYS A 355 -3.22 -17.16 -17.98
C LYS A 355 -2.18 -18.20 -17.59
N LEU A 356 -1.80 -19.08 -18.51
CA LEU A 356 -0.79 -20.12 -18.29
C LEU A 356 0.58 -19.49 -17.98
N LYS A 357 1.00 -18.48 -18.76
CA LYS A 357 2.23 -17.71 -18.48
C LYS A 357 2.18 -17.02 -17.11
N ARG A 358 1.03 -16.49 -16.68
CA ARG A 358 0.86 -15.89 -15.34
C ARG A 358 0.99 -16.92 -14.22
N LEU A 359 0.43 -18.12 -14.42
CA LEU A 359 0.55 -19.23 -13.46
C LEU A 359 1.99 -19.70 -13.34
N GLN A 360 2.68 -19.92 -14.46
CA GLN A 360 4.11 -20.27 -14.48
C GLN A 360 4.96 -19.20 -13.79
N LYS A 361 4.76 -17.91 -14.11
CA LYS A 361 5.46 -16.82 -13.42
C LYS A 361 5.17 -16.79 -11.92
N ARG A 362 3.93 -17.09 -11.49
CA ARG A 362 3.59 -17.15 -10.06
C ARG A 362 4.29 -18.32 -9.37
N GLN A 363 4.38 -19.48 -10.00
CA GLN A 363 5.12 -20.63 -9.47
C GLN A 363 6.62 -20.30 -9.35
N ILE A 364 7.22 -19.73 -10.40
CA ILE A 364 8.63 -19.31 -10.40
C ILE A 364 8.86 -18.24 -9.34
N ASN A 365 8.01 -17.21 -9.27
CA ASN A 365 8.15 -16.11 -8.30
C ASN A 365 8.09 -16.58 -6.84
N ASN A 366 7.40 -17.69 -6.55
CA ASN A 366 7.34 -18.26 -5.20
C ASN A 366 8.67 -18.91 -4.78
N VAL A 367 9.45 -19.43 -5.74
CA VAL A 367 10.73 -20.15 -5.53
C VAL A 367 11.95 -19.26 -5.86
N SER A 368 11.77 -18.24 -6.69
CA SER A 368 12.85 -17.36 -7.13
C SER A 368 13.15 -16.26 -6.12
N THR A 369 14.40 -15.80 -6.13
CA THR A 369 14.85 -14.66 -5.34
C THR A 369 14.15 -13.36 -5.80
N ARG A 370 13.54 -12.64 -4.87
CA ARG A 370 12.88 -11.34 -5.10
C ARG A 370 13.86 -10.20 -4.81
N ARG A 371 13.73 -9.12 -5.59
CA ARG A 371 14.40 -7.84 -5.27
C ARG A 371 13.70 -7.15 -4.09
N LEU A 372 14.28 -7.28 -2.90
CA LEU A 372 13.79 -6.64 -1.66
C LEU A 372 14.23 -5.17 -1.49
N GLY A 373 15.33 -4.77 -2.14
CA GLY A 373 15.91 -3.43 -2.04
C GLY A 373 16.37 -2.86 -3.38
N THR A 374 17.31 -1.91 -3.33
CA THR A 374 17.85 -1.26 -4.54
C THR A 374 18.68 -2.23 -5.37
N ASN A 375 19.51 -3.07 -4.75
CA ASN A 375 20.34 -4.01 -5.48
C ASN A 375 19.59 -5.30 -5.81
N LYS A 376 19.88 -5.87 -6.99
CA LYS A 376 19.44 -7.21 -7.37
C LYS A 376 20.41 -8.23 -6.77
N PHE A 377 19.89 -9.38 -6.38
CA PHE A 377 20.72 -10.51 -5.99
C PHE A 377 21.46 -11.09 -7.19
N THR A 378 22.73 -11.42 -6.98
CA THR A 378 23.64 -12.05 -7.94
C THR A 378 24.23 -13.27 -7.25
N GLU A 379 24.08 -14.44 -7.87
CA GLU A 379 24.67 -15.67 -7.35
C GLU A 379 26.19 -15.59 -7.47
N SER A 380 26.90 -15.99 -6.41
CA SER A 380 28.33 -16.18 -6.51
C SER A 380 28.65 -17.47 -7.27
N LEU A 381 29.86 -17.53 -7.83
CA LEU A 381 30.38 -18.75 -8.43
C LEU A 381 30.74 -19.74 -7.33
N ASP A 382 30.40 -21.00 -7.57
CA ASP A 382 30.70 -22.10 -6.67
C ASP A 382 32.22 -22.32 -6.62
N ALA A 383 32.78 -22.50 -5.44
CA ALA A 383 34.20 -22.84 -5.29
C ALA A 383 34.41 -24.32 -5.65
N PHE A 384 35.34 -24.62 -6.55
CA PHE A 384 35.59 -26.00 -7.02
C PHE A 384 37.08 -26.30 -7.16
N ALA A 385 37.44 -27.59 -7.10
CA ALA A 385 38.80 -28.06 -7.33
C ALA A 385 38.98 -28.50 -8.80
N LEU A 386 40.12 -28.13 -9.38
CA LEU A 386 40.53 -28.60 -10.71
C LEU A 386 40.95 -30.08 -10.65
N PRO A 387 40.94 -30.82 -11.77
CA PRO A 387 41.37 -32.23 -11.80
C PRO A 387 42.78 -32.47 -11.25
N LYS A 388 43.69 -31.49 -11.41
CA LYS A 388 45.06 -31.56 -10.92
C LYS A 388 45.18 -31.36 -9.41
N ASP A 389 44.21 -30.67 -8.82
CA ASP A 389 44.21 -30.29 -7.40
C ASP A 389 43.37 -31.24 -6.55
N LEU A 390 42.64 -32.16 -7.20
CA LEU A 390 41.92 -33.24 -6.53
C LEU A 390 42.92 -34.23 -5.94
N LYS A 391 42.92 -34.34 -4.61
CA LYS A 391 43.77 -35.26 -3.87
C LYS A 391 42.94 -36.41 -3.32
N GLY A 392 43.45 -37.63 -3.44
CA GLY A 392 42.73 -38.83 -3.01
C GLY A 392 42.58 -38.98 -1.49
N THR A 393 43.35 -38.22 -0.69
CA THR A 393 43.34 -38.31 0.77
C THR A 393 42.77 -37.04 1.43
N LEU A 394 41.87 -37.22 2.40
CA LEU A 394 41.23 -36.12 3.15
C LEU A 394 42.24 -35.25 3.93
N ARG A 395 43.42 -35.80 4.26
CA ARG A 395 44.46 -35.06 4.98
C ARG A 395 45.15 -34.00 4.12
N GLU A 396 45.17 -34.22 2.80
CA GLU A 396 45.85 -33.32 1.87
C GLU A 396 44.89 -32.35 1.19
N THR A 397 43.58 -32.62 1.27
CA THR A 397 42.54 -31.78 0.67
C THR A 397 42.41 -30.46 1.41
N GLU A 398 42.59 -29.36 0.70
CA GLU A 398 42.40 -28.03 1.25
C GLU A 398 40.91 -27.68 1.30
N PRO A 399 40.41 -27.11 2.42
CA PRO A 399 39.02 -26.66 2.50
C PRO A 399 38.78 -25.51 1.52
N GLN A 400 37.82 -25.68 0.61
CA GLN A 400 37.46 -24.67 -0.37
C GLN A 400 36.18 -23.93 0.03
N GLY A 401 36.11 -22.64 -0.30
CA GLY A 401 34.91 -21.80 -0.10
C GLY A 401 34.79 -21.15 1.27
N ASN A 402 33.73 -20.35 1.45
CA ASN A 402 33.45 -19.65 2.71
C ASN A 402 31.99 -19.85 3.12
N ILE A 403 31.78 -20.66 4.15
CA ILE A 403 30.46 -21.05 4.67
C ILE A 403 29.63 -19.82 5.10
N PHE A 404 30.27 -18.77 5.63
CA PHE A 404 29.56 -17.55 6.03
C PHE A 404 28.98 -16.82 4.81
N LYS A 405 29.69 -16.85 3.68
CA LYS A 405 29.22 -16.26 2.42
C LYS A 405 28.03 -17.05 1.88
N ASP A 406 28.10 -18.38 1.90
CA ASP A 406 27.03 -19.25 1.41
C ASP A 406 25.75 -19.12 2.26
N CYS A 407 25.90 -19.08 3.59
CA CYS A 407 24.80 -18.82 4.52
C CYS A 407 24.19 -17.43 4.31
N PHE A 408 25.03 -16.41 4.09
CA PHE A 408 24.57 -15.05 3.80
C PHE A 408 23.82 -14.96 2.48
N GLU A 409 24.30 -15.64 1.43
CA GLU A 409 23.63 -15.74 0.14
C GLU A 409 22.34 -16.56 0.24
N SER A 410 22.29 -17.64 1.02
CA SER A 410 21.04 -18.38 1.31
C SER A 410 19.98 -17.48 1.92
N LEU A 411 20.34 -16.65 2.92
CA LEU A 411 19.40 -15.70 3.53
C LEU A 411 18.87 -14.66 2.52
N GLN A 412 19.71 -14.25 1.57
CA GLN A 412 19.30 -13.37 0.48
C GLN A 412 18.41 -14.09 -0.53
N LYS A 413 18.77 -15.32 -0.94
CA LYS A 413 17.98 -16.15 -1.86
C LYS A 413 16.58 -16.43 -1.31
N ARG A 414 16.49 -16.69 0.00
CA ARG A 414 15.22 -16.94 0.71
C ARG A 414 14.36 -15.71 0.94
N ASN A 415 14.80 -14.53 0.48
CA ASN A 415 14.14 -13.26 0.70
C ASN A 415 13.99 -12.91 2.20
N ILE A 416 14.93 -13.34 3.05
CA ILE A 416 14.99 -12.95 4.46
C ILE A 416 15.80 -11.66 4.59
N LEU A 417 16.92 -11.58 3.90
CA LEU A 417 17.80 -10.42 3.90
C LEU A 417 17.82 -9.73 2.53
N SER A 418 17.88 -8.40 2.52
CA SER A 418 18.08 -7.63 1.29
C SER A 418 19.56 -7.57 0.90
N VAL A 419 19.82 -7.35 -0.39
CA VAL A 419 21.19 -7.23 -0.91
C VAL A 419 21.73 -5.83 -0.60
N GLY A 420 22.59 -5.76 0.41
CA GLY A 420 23.29 -4.54 0.82
C GLY A 420 24.62 -4.35 0.09
N LYS A 421 25.14 -3.12 0.12
CA LYS A 421 26.53 -2.80 -0.24
C LYS A 421 27.23 -2.25 0.99
N LYS A 422 28.53 -2.54 1.13
CA LYS A 422 29.36 -1.97 2.20
C LYS A 422 29.34 -0.45 2.05
N GLN A 423 28.80 0.24 3.05
CA GLN A 423 28.80 1.70 3.11
C GLN A 423 30.16 2.15 3.63
N LEU A 424 30.94 2.82 2.78
CA LEU A 424 32.16 3.48 3.22
C LEU A 424 31.80 4.71 4.07
N LYS A 425 32.68 5.08 5.00
CA LYS A 425 32.49 6.30 5.78
C LYS A 425 32.51 7.49 4.82
N ILE A 426 31.35 8.12 4.64
CA ILE A 426 31.26 9.37 3.89
C ILE A 426 31.93 10.43 4.75
N HIS A 427 33.05 10.98 4.29
CA HIS A 427 33.65 12.15 4.93
C HIS A 427 32.63 13.28 4.83
N LYS A 428 31.97 13.58 5.95
CA LYS A 428 31.21 14.82 6.09
C LYS A 428 32.17 16.00 5.90
N LYS A 429 31.65 17.18 5.53
CA LYS A 429 32.43 18.42 5.41
C LYS A 429 33.41 18.51 6.59
N LYS A 430 34.68 18.84 6.32
CA LYS A 430 35.69 19.02 7.36
C LYS A 430 35.10 19.93 8.43
N VAL A 431 34.95 19.43 9.65
CA VAL A 431 34.51 20.25 10.78
C VAL A 431 35.65 21.22 11.05
N GLN A 432 35.41 22.52 10.86
CA GLN A 432 36.35 23.53 11.31
C GLN A 432 36.38 23.45 12.84
N ALA A 433 37.51 22.98 13.37
CA ALA A 433 37.75 22.97 14.80
C ALA A 433 38.33 24.34 15.18
N PHE A 434 37.62 25.07 16.04
CA PHE A 434 38.13 26.28 16.66
C PHE A 434 38.74 25.92 18.01
N MET A 435 39.80 26.62 18.41
CA MET A 435 40.31 26.49 19.78
C MET A 435 39.29 27.09 20.75
N ASP A 436 39.07 26.39 21.86
CA ASP A 436 38.14 26.86 22.89
C ASP A 436 38.71 28.14 23.53
N PRO A 437 37.93 29.24 23.69
CA PRO A 437 38.45 30.52 24.20
C PRO A 437 39.05 30.44 25.62
N ALA A 438 38.63 29.45 26.42
CA ALA A 438 39.14 29.22 27.76
C ALA A 438 40.50 28.48 27.79
N PHE A 439 40.94 27.96 26.64
CA PHE A 439 42.20 27.23 26.53
C PHE A 439 43.35 28.23 26.40
N LYS A 440 44.15 28.39 27.47
CA LYS A 440 45.36 29.22 27.46
C LYS A 440 46.42 28.53 26.61
N VAL A 441 46.68 29.07 25.43
CA VAL A 441 47.76 28.59 24.56
C VAL A 441 49.09 29.01 25.19
N THR A 442 49.88 28.03 25.63
CA THR A 442 51.26 28.28 26.06
C THR A 442 52.20 28.36 24.85
N PRO A 443 53.29 29.13 24.90
CA PRO A 443 54.25 29.24 23.80
C PRO A 443 54.79 27.88 23.32
N ASP A 444 55.01 26.96 24.25
CA ASP A 444 55.49 25.59 23.96
C ASP A 444 54.50 24.74 23.15
N MET A 445 53.20 25.05 23.24
CA MET A 445 52.17 24.35 22.47
C MET A 445 52.15 24.82 21.01
N LEU A 446 52.39 26.11 20.75
CA LEU A 446 52.48 26.68 19.40
C LEU A 446 53.69 26.14 18.63
N ALA A 447 54.83 25.95 19.31
CA ALA A 447 56.04 25.40 18.71
C ALA A 447 55.89 23.97 18.18
N LYS A 448 54.90 23.20 18.67
CA LYS A 448 54.62 21.83 18.20
C LYS A 448 53.77 21.76 16.94
N TYR A 449 53.10 22.85 16.56
CA TYR A 449 52.22 22.92 15.38
C TYR A 449 52.76 23.83 14.27
N SER A 450 53.89 24.50 14.50
CA SER A 450 54.67 25.18 13.45
C SER A 450 55.57 24.16 12.73
N VAL A 451 55.01 23.47 11.74
CA VAL A 451 55.74 22.84 10.63
C VAL A 451 55.08 23.27 9.33
#